data_AF-A0A969MK44-F1
#
_entry.id   AF-A0A969MK44-F1
#
_cell.length_a   1.000
_cell.length_b   1.000
_cell.length_c   1.000
_cell.angle_alpha   90.00
_cell.angle_beta   90.00
_cell.angle_gamma   90.00
#
_symmetry.space_group_name_H-M   'P 1'
#
loop_
_entity.id
_entity.type
_entity.pdbx_description
1 polymer ?
#
loop_
_entity_poly.entity_id
_entity_poly.type
_entity_poly.pdbx_seq_one_letter_code
_entity_poly.pdbx_strand_id
1 'polypeptide(L)'
;MNRETILDKITKERERQYQLPGSEFDMKNGPNDWVAIASKYLSEGSRFGGVTPSKEDFDDALIKAAALIVAALEHSDHMKMEKRLK
;
A
#
# COMPACT_ATOMS: atom_id res chain seq x y z
N MET A 1 17.06 -3.96 -10.22
CA MET A 1 16.81 -3.86 -8.77
C MET A 1 16.81 -5.28 -8.20
N ASN A 2 17.51 -5.56 -7.10
CA ASN A 2 17.54 -6.89 -6.48
C ASN A 2 16.46 -7.01 -5.39
N ARG A 3 16.17 -8.24 -4.94
CA ARG A 3 15.11 -8.50 -3.95
C ARG A 3 15.32 -7.73 -2.65
N GLU A 4 16.54 -7.73 -2.12
CA GLU A 4 16.87 -7.05 -0.86
C GLU A 4 16.59 -5.54 -0.94
N THR A 5 16.97 -4.91 -2.06
CA THR A 5 16.68 -3.49 -2.32
C THR A 5 15.18 -3.22 -2.39
N ILE A 6 14.39 -4.14 -2.98
CA ILE A 6 12.93 -4.00 -3.05
C ILE A 6 12.34 -4.03 -1.65
N LEU A 7 12.75 -5.00 -0.83
CA LEU A 7 12.26 -5.13 0.54
C LEU A 7 12.64 -3.94 1.42
N ASP A 8 13.89 -3.44 1.32
CA ASP A 8 14.32 -2.22 2.01
C ASP A 8 13.47 -1.00 1.63
N LYS A 9 13.16 -0.83 0.35
CA LYS A 9 12.28 0.26 -0.11
C LYS A 9 10.85 0.12 0.42
N ILE A 10 10.29 -1.09 0.46
CA ILE A 10 8.97 -1.36 1.04
C ILE A 10 8.95 -1.01 2.53
N THR A 11 9.98 -1.42 3.28
CA THR A 11 10.11 -1.11 4.71
C THR A 11 10.16 0.41 4.94
N LYS A 12 11.01 1.13 4.21
CA LYS A 12 11.12 2.60 4.33
C LYS A 12 9.81 3.30 3.98
N GLU A 13 9.11 2.84 2.95
CA GLU A 13 7.82 3.39 2.57
C GLU A 13 6.76 3.10 3.64
N ARG A 14 6.77 1.91 4.26
CA ARG A 14 5.87 1.57 5.37
C ARG A 14 6.14 2.47 6.60
N GLU A 15 7.39 2.71 6.94
CA GLU A 15 7.78 3.64 8.00
C GLU A 15 7.32 5.07 7.71
N ARG A 16 7.44 5.52 6.44
CA ARG A 16 6.93 6.81 6.00
C ARG A 16 5.42 6.91 6.17
N GLN A 17 4.67 5.90 5.73
CA GLN A 17 3.20 5.85 5.85
C GLN A 17 2.75 5.89 7.31
N TYR A 18 3.44 5.17 8.20
CA TYR A 18 3.17 5.20 9.64
C TYR A 18 3.31 6.61 10.27
N GLN A 19 4.17 7.45 9.70
CA GLN A 19 4.43 8.81 10.18
C GLN A 19 3.48 9.86 9.59
N LEU A 20 2.62 9.52 8.62
CA LEU A 20 1.71 10.47 7.97
C LEU A 20 0.35 10.53 8.68
N PRO A 21 -0.08 11.71 9.17
CA PRO A 21 -1.45 11.88 9.66
C PRO A 21 -2.43 11.99 8.47
N GLY A 22 -3.55 11.23 8.47
CA GLY A 22 -4.61 11.38 7.45
C GLY A 22 -5.39 10.12 7.11
N SER A 23 -5.80 9.95 5.84
CA SER A 23 -6.53 8.78 5.32
C SER A 23 -5.74 7.47 5.32
N GLU A 24 -4.44 7.55 5.56
CA GLU A 24 -3.54 6.42 5.81
C GLU A 24 -3.41 6.11 7.31
N PHE A 25 -4.27 6.70 8.15
CA PHE A 25 -4.31 6.37 9.57
C PHE A 25 -4.93 4.98 9.75
N ASP A 26 -4.04 3.99 9.73
CA ASP A 26 -4.31 2.56 9.73
C ASP A 26 -5.43 2.13 10.69
N MET A 27 -5.53 2.77 11.86
CA MET A 27 -6.52 2.43 12.91
C MET A 27 -7.99 2.55 12.50
N LYS A 28 -8.32 3.37 11.49
CA LYS A 28 -9.72 3.54 11.07
C LYS A 28 -10.09 2.70 9.84
N ASN A 29 -9.09 2.23 9.10
CA ASN A 29 -9.29 1.54 7.83
C ASN A 29 -9.91 0.15 8.06
N GLY A 30 -11.06 -0.09 7.44
CA GLY A 30 -11.64 -1.41 7.30
C GLY A 30 -11.07 -2.17 6.10
N PRO A 31 -11.45 -3.44 5.91
CA PRO A 31 -10.92 -4.27 4.82
C PRO A 31 -11.10 -3.64 3.43
N ASN A 32 -12.23 -3.00 3.18
CA ASN A 32 -12.50 -2.34 1.91
C ASN A 32 -11.62 -1.11 1.68
N ASP A 33 -11.32 -0.35 2.74
CA ASP A 33 -10.46 0.84 2.64
C ASP A 33 -9.05 0.44 2.24
N TRP A 34 -8.49 -0.60 2.89
CA TRP A 34 -7.18 -1.15 2.56
C TRP A 34 -7.08 -1.59 1.10
N VAL A 35 -8.08 -2.34 0.62
CA VAL A 35 -8.12 -2.82 -0.77
C VAL A 35 -8.29 -1.64 -1.75
N ALA A 36 -9.13 -0.65 -1.42
CA ALA A 36 -9.35 0.50 -2.27
C ALA A 36 -8.09 1.38 -2.41
N ILE A 37 -7.40 1.65 -1.31
CA ILE A 37 -6.17 2.46 -1.32
C ILE A 37 -5.05 1.70 -2.05
N ALA A 38 -4.91 0.38 -1.85
CA ALA A 38 -3.96 -0.44 -2.60
C ALA A 38 -4.24 -0.37 -4.11
N SER A 39 -5.51 -0.53 -4.48
CA SER A 39 -5.96 -0.47 -5.88
C SER A 39 -5.69 0.89 -6.53
N LYS A 40 -5.79 1.98 -5.76
CA LYS A 40 -5.44 3.32 -6.23
C LYS A 40 -3.98 3.39 -6.67
N TYR A 41 -3.04 2.99 -5.81
CA TYR A 41 -1.61 2.98 -6.18
C TYR A 41 -1.32 2.06 -7.35
N LEU A 42 -1.92 0.85 -7.38
CA LEU A 42 -1.77 -0.06 -8.52
C LEU A 42 -2.27 0.57 -9.82
N SER A 43 -3.33 1.38 -9.76
CA SER A 43 -3.88 2.09 -10.92
C SER A 43 -2.98 3.23 -11.39
N GLU A 44 -2.29 3.92 -10.47
CA GLU A 44 -1.31 4.98 -10.81
C GLU A 44 -0.11 4.41 -11.58
N GLY A 45 0.32 3.18 -11.28
CA GLY A 45 1.35 2.46 -12.02
C GLY A 45 0.85 1.77 -13.30
N SER A 46 -0.44 1.88 -13.65
CA SER A 46 -1.02 1.16 -14.78
C SER A 46 -1.06 2.00 -16.06
N ARG A 47 -1.17 1.34 -17.21
CA ARG A 47 -1.47 2.04 -18.48
C ARG A 47 -2.92 2.49 -18.47
N PHE A 48 -3.14 3.80 -18.50
CA PHE A 48 -4.49 4.37 -18.58
C PHE A 48 -4.57 5.39 -19.71
N GLY A 49 -5.65 5.34 -20.50
CA GLY A 49 -5.90 6.32 -21.57
C GLY A 49 -4.82 6.40 -22.66
N GLY A 50 -4.05 5.34 -22.88
CA GLY A 50 -2.93 5.31 -23.85
C GLY A 50 -1.60 5.86 -23.33
N VAL A 51 -1.55 6.35 -22.08
CA VAL A 51 -0.30 6.77 -21.43
C VAL A 51 0.44 5.54 -20.90
N THR A 52 1.72 5.42 -21.24
CA THR A 52 2.61 4.40 -20.67
C THR A 52 3.38 5.03 -19.52
N PRO A 53 3.33 4.46 -18.30
CA PRO A 53 4.07 4.98 -17.16
C PRO A 53 5.58 4.84 -17.38
N SER A 54 6.35 5.73 -16.76
CA SER A 54 7.80 5.54 -16.67
C SER A 54 8.11 4.33 -15.77
N LYS A 55 9.32 3.80 -15.88
CA LYS A 55 9.77 2.71 -15.02
C LYS A 55 9.79 3.16 -13.55
N GLU A 56 10.17 4.41 -13.32
CA GLU A 56 10.25 5.02 -11.99
C GLU A 56 8.87 5.15 -11.36
N ASP A 57 7.88 5.65 -12.10
CA ASP A 57 6.49 5.77 -11.62
C ASP A 57 5.87 4.39 -11.36
N PHE A 58 6.16 3.42 -12.24
CA PHE A 58 5.72 2.04 -12.06
C PHE A 58 6.31 1.42 -10.78
N ASP A 59 7.62 1.54 -10.59
CA ASP A 59 8.31 1.00 -9.42
C ASP A 59 7.81 1.68 -8.12
N ASP A 60 7.63 3.01 -8.12
CA ASP A 60 7.13 3.77 -6.97
C ASP A 60 5.69 3.38 -6.59
N ALA A 61 4.80 3.29 -7.58
CA ALA A 61 3.42 2.85 -7.39
C ALA A 61 3.34 1.44 -6.78
N LEU A 62 4.15 0.50 -7.28
CA LEU A 62 4.20 -0.86 -6.75
C LEU A 62 4.77 -0.92 -5.33
N ILE A 63 5.80 -0.13 -5.02
CA ILE A 63 6.39 -0.07 -3.67
C ILE A 63 5.36 0.47 -2.67
N LYS A 64 4.65 1.54 -3.03
CA LYS A 64 3.57 2.12 -2.19
C LYS A 64 2.43 1.15 -1.95
N ALA A 65 1.97 0.47 -3.00
CA ALA A 65 0.95 -0.56 -2.88
C ALA A 65 1.42 -1.72 -1.98
N ALA A 66 2.66 -2.18 -2.13
CA ALA A 66 3.22 -3.26 -1.31
C ALA A 66 3.35 -2.86 0.17
N ALA A 67 3.83 -1.66 0.46
CA ALA A 67 3.91 -1.14 1.83
C ALA A 67 2.54 -1.08 2.50
N LEU A 68 1.52 -0.68 1.75
CA LEU A 68 0.15 -0.65 2.24
C LEU A 68 -0.44 -2.05 2.46
N ILE A 69 -0.13 -3.02 1.58
CA ILE A 69 -0.53 -4.42 1.77
C ILE A 69 0.09 -4.98 3.06
N VAL A 70 1.36 -4.65 3.33
CA VAL A 70 2.02 -5.00 4.60
C VAL A 70 1.27 -4.38 5.77
N ALA A 71 0.96 -3.07 5.72
CA ALA A 71 0.19 -2.39 6.75
C ALA A 71 -1.19 -3.05 7.01
N ALA A 72 -1.90 -3.43 5.96
CA ALA A 72 -3.20 -4.10 6.06
C ALA A 72 -3.09 -5.49 6.71
N LEU A 73 -2.03 -6.24 6.40
CA LEU A 73 -1.76 -7.55 7.02
C LEU A 73 -1.39 -7.41 8.51
N GLU A 74 -0.60 -6.39 8.88
CA GLU A 74 -0.31 -6.06 10.28
C GLU A 74 -1.58 -5.76 11.08
N HIS A 75 -2.59 -5.15 10.45
CA HIS A 75 -3.87 -4.81 11.07
C HIS A 75 -4.95 -5.90 10.96
N SER A 76 -4.66 -7.03 10.30
CA SER A 76 -5.66 -8.06 10.00
C SER A 76 -6.26 -8.71 11.25
N ASP A 77 -5.42 -9.01 12.26
CA ASP A 77 -5.88 -9.54 13.54
C ASP A 77 -6.74 -8.54 14.31
N HIS A 78 -6.37 -7.25 14.29
CA HIS A 78 -7.18 -6.19 14.89
C HIS A 78 -8.55 -6.07 14.21
N MET A 79 -8.58 -6.08 12.88
CA MET A 79 -9.83 -6.07 12.11
C MET A 79 -10.71 -7.30 12.40
N LYS A 80 -10.11 -8.47 12.66
CA LYS A 80 -10.83 -9.67 13.09
C LYS A 80 -11.42 -9.51 14.50
N MET A 81 -10.65 -8.97 15.45
CA MET A 81 -11.14 -8.68 16.81
C MET A 81 -12.34 -7.71 16.78
N GLU A 82 -12.31 -6.72 15.90
CA GLU A 82 -13.42 -5.79 15.68
C GLU A 82 -14.59 -6.36 14.85
N LYS A 83 -14.53 -7.64 14.46
CA LYS A 83 -15.53 -8.32 13.61
C LYS A 83 -15.71 -7.69 12.22
N ARG A 84 -14.71 -6.95 11.73
CA ARG A 84 -14.65 -6.46 10.34
C ARG A 84 -14.13 -7.53 9.37
N LEU A 85 -13.38 -8.51 9.87
CA LEU A 85 -12.95 -9.73 9.17
C LEU A 85 -13.42 -10.98 9.94
N LYS A 86 -13.60 -12.10 9.24
CA LYS A 86 -14.04 -13.39 9.82
C LYS A 86 -12.86 -14.24 10.29
#